data_AF-A0A7W2NQI5-F1
#
_entry.id   AF-A0A7W2NQI5-F1
#
_cell.length_a   1.000
_cell.length_b   1.000
_cell.length_c   1.000
_cell.angle_alpha   90.00
_cell.angle_beta   90.00
_cell.angle_gamma   90.00
#
_symmetry.space_group_name_H-M   'P 1'
#
loop_
_entity.id
_entity.type
_entity.pdbx_description
1 polymer ?
#
loop_
_entity_poly.entity_id
_entity_poly.type
_entity_poly.pdbx_seq_one_letter_code
_entity_poly.pdbx_strand_id
1 'polypeptide(L)'
;MLALNLNAIFNSTTLNTAYSWLCKQRVNFPANADIWHLRFHWHRIRQELLKKLNKQNYTFLPLSVVTKADGESIHVWSSQDALVLKMLAMALADALALSPHCTHIKGHGGLSRRDEN
;
A
#
# COMPACT_ATOMS: atom_id res chain seq x y z
N MET A 1 14.65 -3.94 22.55
CA MET A 1 14.14 -4.62 21.33
C MET A 1 12.79 -3.99 21.00
N LEU A 2 12.70 -3.17 19.95
CA LEU A 2 11.43 -2.57 19.53
C LEU A 2 10.58 -3.66 18.88
N ALA A 3 9.78 -4.37 19.69
CA ALA A 3 8.75 -5.25 19.14
C ALA A 3 7.66 -4.36 18.54
N LEU A 4 7.57 -4.33 17.21
CA LEU A 4 6.46 -3.71 16.50
C LEU A 4 5.17 -4.41 16.93
N ASN A 5 4.33 -3.70 17.69
CA ASN A 5 3.05 -4.23 18.14
C ASN A 5 2.09 -4.27 16.94
N LEU A 6 1.83 -5.46 16.40
CA LEU A 6 0.99 -5.64 15.22
C LEU A 6 -0.43 -5.10 15.40
N ASN A 7 -0.99 -5.16 16.62
CA ASN A 7 -2.31 -4.57 16.89
C ASN A 7 -2.27 -3.03 16.83
N ALA A 8 -1.13 -2.43 17.17
CA ALA A 8 -0.92 -0.99 17.02
C ALA A 8 -0.72 -0.60 15.54
N ILE A 9 -0.19 -1.49 14.71
CA ILE A 9 -0.06 -1.27 13.25
C ILE A 9 -1.41 -1.45 12.54
N PHE A 10 -2.05 -2.60 12.78
CA PHE A 10 -3.27 -3.03 12.09
C PHE A 10 -4.53 -2.59 12.81
N ASN A 11 -4.76 -1.28 12.79
CA ASN A 11 -5.97 -0.65 13.33
C ASN A 11 -6.73 0.11 12.23
N SER A 12 -7.96 0.52 12.55
CA SER A 12 -8.85 1.24 11.63
C SER A 12 -8.27 2.57 11.13
N THR A 13 -7.53 3.29 11.96
CA THR A 13 -6.91 4.58 11.61
C THR A 13 -5.82 4.39 10.55
N THR A 14 -4.87 3.48 10.77
CA THR A 14 -3.82 3.17 9.80
C THR A 14 -4.41 2.63 8.50
N LEU A 15 -5.45 1.79 8.60
CA LEU A 15 -6.15 1.22 7.45
C LEU A 15 -6.83 2.31 6.59
N ASN A 16 -7.55 3.24 7.23
CA ASN A 16 -8.23 4.33 6.53
C ASN A 16 -7.23 5.28 5.85
N THR A 17 -6.08 5.54 6.49
CA THR A 17 -4.99 6.33 5.89
C THR A 17 -4.40 5.61 4.69
N ALA A 18 -4.09 4.32 4.81
CA ALA A 18 -3.60 3.49 3.72
C ALA A 18 -4.60 3.40 2.55
N TYR A 19 -5.90 3.25 2.85
CA TYR A 19 -6.97 3.25 1.85
C TYR A 19 -7.07 4.59 1.10
N SER A 20 -6.99 5.70 1.82
CA SER A 20 -7.03 7.04 1.21
C SER A 20 -5.83 7.27 0.30
N TRP A 21 -4.65 6.79 0.70
CA TRP A 21 -3.45 6.79 -0.15
C TRP A 21 -3.65 5.92 -1.39
N LEU A 22 -4.17 4.69 -1.24
CA LEU A 22 -4.37 3.76 -2.35
C LEU A 22 -5.35 4.32 -3.39
N CYS A 23 -6.45 4.93 -2.95
CA CYS A 23 -7.43 5.56 -3.83
C CYS A 23 -6.80 6.67 -4.69
N LYS A 24 -5.88 7.45 -4.12
CA LYS A 24 -5.14 8.49 -4.85
C LYS A 24 -4.12 7.87 -5.82
N GLN A 25 -3.39 6.84 -5.37
CA GLN A 25 -2.35 6.20 -6.16
C GLN A 25 -2.89 5.48 -7.40
N ARG A 26 -4.11 4.90 -7.30
CA ARG A 26 -4.72 4.09 -8.36
C ARG A 26 -5.91 4.76 -9.04
N VAL A 27 -6.00 6.09 -9.00
CA VAL A 27 -7.11 6.84 -9.62
C VAL A 27 -7.19 6.63 -11.14
N ASN A 28 -6.05 6.48 -11.81
CA ASN A 28 -5.94 6.32 -13.26
C ASN A 28 -5.88 4.85 -13.72
N PHE A 29 -6.19 3.90 -12.84
CA PHE A 29 -6.19 2.47 -13.22
C PHE A 29 -7.38 2.15 -14.14
N PRO A 30 -7.24 1.21 -15.09
CA PRO A 30 -8.29 0.86 -16.02
C PRO A 30 -9.51 0.26 -15.31
N ALA A 31 -10.69 0.32 -15.94
CA ALA A 31 -11.96 -0.11 -15.32
C ALA A 31 -11.98 -1.58 -14.86
N ASN A 32 -11.18 -2.44 -15.48
CA ASN A 32 -11.04 -3.85 -15.12
C ASN A 32 -10.03 -4.11 -13.99
N ALA A 33 -9.39 -3.08 -13.44
CA ALA A 33 -8.46 -3.23 -12.34
C ALA A 33 -9.16 -3.61 -11.02
N ASP A 34 -8.48 -4.41 -10.21
CA ASP A 34 -8.99 -4.93 -8.93
C ASP A 34 -9.31 -3.84 -7.89
N ILE A 35 -8.75 -2.63 -8.04
CA ILE A 35 -9.02 -1.48 -7.17
C ILE A 35 -10.49 -1.10 -7.15
N TRP A 36 -11.20 -1.23 -8.28
CA TRP A 36 -12.60 -0.83 -8.36
C TRP A 36 -13.50 -1.78 -7.57
N HIS A 37 -13.23 -3.09 -7.66
CA HIS A 37 -13.87 -4.10 -6.83
C HIS A 37 -13.58 -3.87 -5.34
N LEU A 38 -12.33 -3.54 -4.99
CA LEU A 38 -11.95 -3.21 -3.61
C LEU A 38 -12.72 -1.99 -3.08
N ARG A 39 -12.80 -0.91 -3.86
CA ARG A 39 -13.52 0.32 -3.48
C ARG A 39 -15.02 0.07 -3.31
N PHE A 40 -15.61 -0.67 -4.23
CA PHE A 40 -17.04 -1.00 -4.19
C PHE A 40 -17.39 -1.84 -2.96
N HIS A 41 -16.57 -2.84 -2.62
CA HIS A 41 -16.79 -3.72 -1.47
C HIS A 41 -16.05 -3.29 -0.19
N TRP A 42 -15.58 -2.04 -0.11
CA TRP A 42 -14.65 -1.59 0.93
C TRP A 42 -15.17 -1.84 2.35
N HIS A 43 -16.45 -1.57 2.59
CA HIS A 43 -17.06 -1.73 3.91
C HIS A 43 -16.96 -3.17 4.46
N ARG A 44 -17.06 -4.18 3.59
CA ARG A 44 -16.90 -5.60 3.95
C ARG A 44 -15.42 -5.98 4.03
N ILE A 45 -14.65 -5.64 2.98
CA ILE A 45 -13.23 -6.00 2.87
C ILE A 45 -12.43 -5.46 4.05
N ARG A 46 -12.66 -4.22 4.48
CA ARG A 46 -11.91 -3.60 5.58
C ARG A 46 -12.01 -4.38 6.89
N GLN A 47 -13.20 -4.92 7.20
CA GLN A 47 -13.45 -5.65 8.45
C GLN A 47 -12.80 -7.03 8.41
N GLU A 48 -12.96 -7.75 7.29
CA GLU A 48 -12.33 -9.05 7.09
C GLU A 48 -10.80 -8.96 7.06
N LEU A 49 -10.27 -7.94 6.40
CA LEU A 49 -8.84 -7.69 6.29
C LEU A 49 -8.21 -7.42 7.65
N LEU A 50 -8.77 -6.51 8.45
CA LEU A 50 -8.27 -6.27 9.82
C LEU A 50 -8.33 -7.53 10.67
N LYS A 51 -9.39 -8.32 10.57
CA LYS A 51 -9.50 -9.59 11.30
C LYS A 51 -8.41 -10.58 10.87
N LYS A 52 -8.14 -10.71 9.57
CA LYS A 52 -7.07 -11.58 9.05
C LYS A 52 -5.68 -11.11 9.51
N LEU A 53 -5.41 -9.81 9.44
CA LEU A 53 -4.12 -9.21 9.83
C LEU A 53 -3.84 -9.40 11.32
N ASN A 54 -4.82 -9.09 12.18
CA ASN A 54 -4.66 -9.25 13.63
C ASN A 54 -4.54 -10.73 14.06
N LYS A 55 -5.11 -11.65 13.28
CA LYS A 55 -4.91 -13.10 13.44
C LYS A 55 -3.60 -13.63 12.83
N GLN A 56 -2.81 -12.77 12.18
CA GLN A 56 -1.59 -13.15 11.46
C GLN A 56 -1.83 -14.23 10.39
N ASN A 57 -3.04 -14.25 9.81
CA ASN A 57 -3.46 -15.22 8.79
C ASN A 57 -3.69 -14.53 7.44
N TYR A 58 -2.86 -13.55 7.14
CA TYR A 58 -2.86 -12.85 5.86
C TYR A 58 -1.69 -13.35 5.01
N THR A 59 -1.98 -13.76 3.79
CA THR A 59 -0.96 -14.24 2.83
C THR A 59 -1.01 -13.34 1.61
N PHE A 60 0.17 -12.82 1.22
CA PHE A 60 0.31 -12.03 0.01
C PHE A 60 0.05 -12.87 -1.23
N LEU A 61 -0.61 -12.28 -2.22
CA LEU A 61 -0.79 -12.92 -3.51
C LEU A 61 0.46 -12.72 -4.38
N PRO A 62 0.69 -13.59 -5.40
CA PRO A 62 1.68 -13.33 -6.42
C PRO A 62 1.45 -11.96 -7.09
N LEU A 63 2.55 -11.29 -7.45
CA LEU A 63 2.48 -10.04 -8.23
C LEU A 63 1.83 -10.29 -9.59
N SER A 64 0.90 -9.42 -9.96
CA SER A 64 0.31 -9.42 -11.29
C SER A 64 1.24 -8.73 -12.28
N VAL A 65 1.36 -9.28 -13.49
CA VAL A 65 2.03 -8.61 -14.60
C VAL A 65 0.99 -7.80 -15.37
N VAL A 66 1.28 -6.51 -15.56
CA VAL A 66 0.43 -5.60 -16.35
C VAL A 66 1.27 -5.02 -17.47
N THR A 67 0.79 -5.18 -18.71
CA THR A 67 1.40 -4.56 -19.89
C THR A 67 0.82 -3.17 -20.08
N LYS A 68 1.68 -2.17 -20.12
CA LYS A 68 1.33 -0.78 -20.43
C LYS A 68 1.05 -0.61 -21.91
N ALA A 69 0.48 0.54 -22.28
CA ALA A 69 0.17 0.88 -23.67
C ALA A 69 1.42 0.98 -24.56
N ASP A 70 2.59 1.28 -23.98
CA ASP A 70 3.90 1.32 -24.64
C ASP A 70 4.54 -0.07 -24.83
N GLY A 71 3.87 -1.15 -24.37
CA GLY A 71 4.38 -2.52 -24.44
C GLY A 71 5.28 -2.91 -23.26
N GLU A 72 5.62 -2.00 -22.36
CA GLU A 72 6.40 -2.31 -21.16
C GLU A 72 5.55 -3.14 -20.18
N SER A 73 6.12 -4.22 -19.66
CA SER A 73 5.47 -5.04 -18.63
C SER A 73 5.97 -4.65 -17.25
N ILE A 74 5.05 -4.31 -16.36
CA ILE A 74 5.34 -3.96 -14.96
C ILE A 74 4.70 -4.97 -14.00
N HIS A 75 5.36 -5.20 -12.87
CA HIS A 75 4.82 -6.01 -11.78
C HIS A 75 4.06 -5.13 -10.79
N VAL A 76 2.81 -5.50 -10.52
CA VAL A 76 1.90 -4.73 -9.69
C VAL A 76 1.30 -5.62 -8.61
N TRP A 77 1.40 -5.17 -7.35
CA TRP A 77 0.73 -5.82 -6.23
C TRP A 77 -0.79 -5.73 -6.37
N SER A 78 -1.54 -6.71 -5.86
CA SER A 78 -2.99 -6.54 -5.71
C SER A 78 -3.29 -5.28 -4.89
N SER A 79 -4.46 -4.69 -5.09
CA SER A 79 -4.92 -3.50 -4.37
C SER A 79 -4.95 -3.76 -2.87
N GLN A 80 -5.32 -4.97 -2.45
CA GLN A 80 -5.33 -5.36 -1.04
C GLN A 80 -3.92 -5.49 -0.47
N ASP A 81 -3.00 -6.14 -1.19
CA ASP A 81 -1.60 -6.29 -0.76
C ASP A 81 -0.89 -4.94 -0.66
N ALA A 82 -1.09 -4.05 -1.65
CA ALA A 82 -0.53 -2.71 -1.63
C ALA A 82 -1.01 -1.91 -0.41
N LEU A 83 -2.24 -2.15 0.04
CA LEU A 83 -2.80 -1.53 1.23
C LEU A 83 -2.10 -2.03 2.51
N VAL A 84 -1.90 -3.35 2.63
CA VAL A 84 -1.17 -3.96 3.75
C VAL A 84 0.28 -3.49 3.79
N LEU A 85 0.97 -3.49 2.65
CA LEU A 85 2.34 -2.97 2.52
C LEU A 85 2.42 -1.49 2.92
N LYS A 86 1.41 -0.69 2.57
CA LYS A 86 1.37 0.71 2.99
C LYS A 86 1.23 0.87 4.49
N MET A 87 0.39 0.07 5.15
CA MET A 87 0.26 0.09 6.62
C MET A 87 1.58 -0.25 7.31
N LEU A 88 2.28 -1.28 6.82
CA LEU A 88 3.60 -1.68 7.32
C LEU A 88 4.63 -0.59 7.11
N ALA A 89 4.68 0.01 5.92
CA ALA A 89 5.62 1.09 5.62
C ALA A 89 5.43 2.31 6.52
N MET A 90 4.18 2.65 6.86
CA MET A 90 3.89 3.73 7.82
C MET A 90 4.43 3.42 9.21
N ALA A 91 4.15 2.22 9.73
CA ALA A 91 4.64 1.81 11.05
C ALA A 91 6.17 1.74 11.13
N LEU A 92 6.81 1.29 10.05
CA LEU A 92 8.27 1.24 9.96
C LEU A 92 8.89 2.63 9.93
N ALA A 93 8.28 3.58 9.22
CA ALA A 93 8.75 4.96 9.17
C ALA A 93 8.80 5.59 10.58
N ASP A 94 7.77 5.36 11.39
CA ASP A 94 7.70 5.84 12.76
C ASP A 94 8.72 5.14 13.69
N ALA A 95 8.89 3.82 13.52
CA ALA A 95 9.76 3.02 14.39
C ALA A 95 11.26 3.20 14.10
N LEU A 96 11.64 3.48 12.85
CA LEU A 96 13.04 3.53 12.42
C LEU A 96 13.74 4.87 12.68
N ALA A 97 13.03 5.89 13.21
CA ALA A 97 13.57 7.24 13.46
C ALA A 97 14.43 7.75 12.29
N LEU A 98 13.86 7.67 11.07
CA LEU A 98 14.62 7.87 9.83
C LEU A 98 15.23 9.26 9.76
N SER A 99 16.49 9.32 9.33
CA SER A 99 17.21 10.59 9.14
C SER A 99 16.46 11.52 8.17
N PRO A 100 16.48 12.85 8.41
CA PRO A 100 16.03 13.85 7.43
C PRO A 100 16.71 13.74 6.06
N HIS A 101 17.87 13.08 5.99
CA HIS A 101 18.63 12.87 4.76
C HIS A 101 18.22 11.59 4.00
N CYS A 102 17.27 10.81 4.53
CA CYS A 102 16.74 9.62 3.86
C CYS A 102 15.85 10.04 2.68
N THR A 103 16.43 10.16 1.50
CA THR A 103 15.78 10.67 0.29
C THR A 103 14.60 9.82 -0.20
N HIS A 104 14.48 8.57 0.26
CA HIS A 104 13.34 7.69 -0.04
C HIS A 104 12.04 8.09 0.67
N ILE A 105 12.12 8.96 1.69
CA ILE A 105 10.95 9.47 2.39
C ILE A 105 10.43 10.72 1.68
N LYS A 106 9.11 10.75 1.43
CA LYS A 106 8.46 11.90 0.81
C LYS A 106 8.73 13.16 1.63
N GLY A 107 9.31 14.18 1.00
CA GLY A 107 9.68 15.44 1.66
C GLY A 107 11.14 15.54 2.09
N HIS A 108 11.93 14.46 1.99
CA HIS A 108 13.35 14.42 2.38
C HIS A 108 14.31 14.58 1.18
N GLY A 109 13.88 15.28 0.13
CA GLY A 109 14.76 15.69 -0.98
C GLY A 109 15.05 14.66 -2.07
N GLY A 110 14.40 13.49 -2.08
CA GLY A 110 14.53 12.53 -3.19
C GLY A 110 13.99 13.09 -4.51
N LEU A 111 14.85 13.13 -5.52
CA LEU A 111 14.52 13.59 -6.88
C LEU A 111 13.36 12.74 -7.45
N SER A 112 12.21 13.36 -7.68
CA SER A 112 11.23 12.82 -8.62
C SER A 112 11.81 12.99 -10.01
N ARG A 113 12.49 11.96 -10.54
CA ARG A 113 12.82 11.93 -11.95
C ARG A 113 11.49 11.84 -12.71
N ARG A 114 11.04 12.96 -13.27
CA ARG A 114 10.17 12.91 -14.45
C ARG A 114 11.07 12.40 -15.56
N ASP A 115 10.88 11.16 -15.95
CA ASP A 115 11.38 10.73 -17.25
C ASP A 115 10.41 11.32 -18.27
N GLU A 116 10.81 12.47 -18.82
CA GLU A 116 10.28 13.00 -20.07
C GLU A 116 10.83 12.13 -21.21
N ASN A 117 9.93 11.42 -21.89
CA ASN A 117 9.99 11.18 -23.35
C ASN A 117 8.66 10.56 -23.83
#